data_AF-A0AAU2GGV9-F1
#
_entry.id   AF-A0AAU2GGV9-F1
#
_cell.length_a   1.000
_cell.length_b   1.000
_cell.length_c   1.000
_cell.angle_alpha   90.00
_cell.angle_beta   90.00
_cell.angle_gamma   90.00
#
_symmetry.space_group_name_H-M   'P 1'
#
loop_
_entity.id
_entity.type
_entity.pdbx_description
1 polymer ?
#
loop_
_entity_poly.entity_id
_entity_poly.type
_entity_poly.pdbx_seq_one_letter_code
_entity_poly.pdbx_strand_id
1 'polypeptide(L)'
;MLTRSATYPDRETAQWATQQVVTRNEQAIHRWLAQGTRPRLTVEAAWPSREEPVGRVLIQAMALAGRGAVDVRAARVVLRREPESPLGFVVHGTFPIYL
;
A
#
# COMPACT_ATOMS: atom_id res chain seq x y z
N MET A 1 -0.85 -7.66 -17.03
CA MET A 1 -1.20 -8.98 -16.43
C MET A 1 -1.03 -8.87 -14.93
N LEU A 2 -2.10 -9.05 -14.14
CA LEU A 2 -2.03 -9.03 -12.67
C LEU A 2 -1.38 -10.33 -12.20
N THR A 3 -0.13 -10.27 -11.74
CA THR A 3 0.62 -11.45 -11.28
C THR A 3 0.39 -11.77 -9.81
N ARG A 4 -0.43 -10.97 -9.12
CA ARG A 4 -0.72 -11.07 -7.67
C ARG A 4 -2.12 -10.53 -7.38
N SER A 5 -2.80 -11.13 -6.41
CA SER A 5 -4.02 -10.60 -5.78
C SER A 5 -3.75 -10.32 -4.31
N ALA A 6 -4.23 -9.19 -3.78
CA ALA A 6 -3.97 -8.76 -2.41
C ALA A 6 -5.28 -8.38 -1.71
N THR A 7 -5.38 -8.70 -0.43
CA THR A 7 -6.62 -8.51 0.34
C THR A 7 -6.31 -8.13 1.78
N TYR A 8 -6.87 -6.99 2.22
CA TYR A 8 -6.93 -6.63 3.63
C TYR A 8 -7.92 -7.54 4.36
N PRO A 9 -7.68 -7.87 5.65
CA PRO A 9 -8.61 -8.70 6.42
C PRO A 9 -9.93 -7.97 6.66
N ASP A 10 -9.88 -6.64 6.82
CA ASP A 10 -11.02 -5.78 7.10
C ASP A 10 -10.70 -4.32 6.73
N ARG A 11 -11.71 -3.45 6.86
CA ARG A 11 -11.60 -2.03 6.55
C ARG A 11 -10.74 -1.26 7.55
N GLU A 12 -10.77 -1.65 8.83
CA GLU A 12 -10.02 -0.99 9.90
C GLU A 12 -8.52 -1.16 9.68
N THR A 13 -8.09 -2.39 9.41
CA THR A 13 -6.72 -2.75 9.05
C THR A 13 -6.27 -2.03 7.78
N ALA A 14 -7.15 -1.92 6.77
CA ALA A 14 -6.84 -1.17 5.56
C ALA A 14 -6.60 0.32 5.84
N GLN A 15 -7.42 0.94 6.69
CA GLN A 15 -7.28 2.34 7.09
C GLN A 15 -6.01 2.55 7.91
N TRP A 16 -5.76 1.70 8.92
CA TRP A 16 -4.56 1.73 9.74
C TRP A 16 -3.29 1.61 8.89
N ALA A 17 -3.21 0.60 8.01
CA ALA A 17 -2.05 0.38 7.17
C ALA A 17 -1.80 1.56 6.22
N THR A 18 -2.86 2.13 5.65
CA THR A 18 -2.77 3.29 4.76
C THR A 18 -2.22 4.51 5.50
N GLN A 19 -2.76 4.81 6.69
CA GLN A 19 -2.28 5.92 7.52
C GLN A 19 -0.80 5.73 7.88
N GLN A 20 -0.42 4.53 8.33
CA GLN A 20 0.95 4.24 8.70
C GLN A 20 1.94 4.36 7.53
N VAL A 21 1.56 3.92 6.31
CA VAL A 21 2.38 4.12 5.11
C VAL A 21 2.55 5.60 4.81
N VAL A 22 1.47 6.39 4.85
CA VAL A 22 1.52 7.83 4.60
C VAL A 22 2.41 8.54 5.62
N THR A 23 2.18 8.30 6.92
CA THR A 23 2.97 8.91 8.01
C THR A 23 4.46 8.57 7.89
N ARG A 24 4.81 7.31 7.63
CA ARG A 24 6.22 6.91 7.49
C ARG A 24 6.93 7.50 6.27
N ASN A 25 6.17 7.92 5.25
CA ASN A 25 6.69 8.45 4.00
C ASN A 25 6.45 9.96 3.83
N GLU A 26 6.10 10.67 4.91
CA GLU A 26 5.67 12.07 4.86
C GLU A 26 6.68 12.98 4.11
N GLN A 27 7.98 12.83 4.39
CA GLN A 27 9.01 13.63 3.71
C GLN A 27 9.07 13.37 2.20
N ALA A 28 8.92 12.12 1.77
CA ALA A 28 8.90 11.76 0.35
C ALA A 28 7.65 12.33 -0.34
N ILE A 29 6.52 12.34 0.35
CA ILE A 29 5.26 12.91 -0.12
C ILE A 29 5.39 14.43 -0.28
N HIS A 30 5.88 15.14 0.72
CA HIS A 30 6.11 16.60 0.64
C HIS A 30 7.04 16.97 -0.51
N ARG A 31 8.17 16.26 -0.66
CA ARG A 31 9.09 16.47 -1.77
C ARG A 31 8.42 16.22 -3.12
N TRP A 32 7.66 15.14 -3.23
CA TRP A 32 6.91 14.85 -4.45
C TRP A 32 5.96 16.00 -4.77
N LEU A 33 5.11 16.41 -3.84
CA LEU A 33 4.16 17.52 -4.04
C LEU A 33 4.85 18.79 -4.54
N ALA A 34 5.99 19.17 -3.94
CA ALA A 34 6.76 20.35 -4.33
C ALA A 34 7.35 20.29 -5.75
N GLN A 35 7.74 19.09 -6.23
CA GLN A 35 8.48 18.95 -7.51
C GLN A 35 7.62 18.95 -8.78
N GLY A 36 6.28 18.87 -8.70
CA GLY A 36 5.38 19.03 -9.85
C GLY A 36 5.36 17.95 -10.96
N THR A 37 6.39 17.12 -11.12
CA THR A 37 6.61 16.38 -12.39
C THR A 37 5.88 15.04 -12.56
N ARG A 38 5.40 14.42 -11.47
CA ARG A 38 4.73 13.09 -11.53
C ARG A 38 3.30 13.15 -10.96
N PRO A 39 2.29 12.63 -11.68
CA PRO A 39 0.89 12.68 -11.24
C PRO A 39 0.57 11.70 -10.10
N ARG A 40 1.39 10.66 -9.94
CA ARG A 40 1.23 9.63 -8.90
C ARG A 40 2.55 9.40 -8.16
N LEU A 41 2.43 8.99 -6.90
CA LEU A 41 3.55 8.53 -6.07
C LEU A 41 3.19 7.17 -5.48
N THR A 42 4.12 6.23 -5.55
CA THR A 42 4.00 4.94 -4.84
C THR A 42 4.90 4.97 -3.63
N VAL A 43 4.34 4.67 -2.46
CA VAL A 43 5.04 4.61 -1.18
C VAL A 43 4.68 3.32 -0.46
N GLU A 44 5.60 2.84 0.37
CA GLU A 44 5.50 1.53 1.01
C GLU A 44 5.96 1.61 2.47
N ALA A 45 5.45 0.70 3.28
CA ALA A 45 5.97 0.47 4.62
C ALA A 45 5.81 -1.01 5.01
N ALA A 46 6.71 -1.45 5.89
CA ALA A 46 6.71 -2.78 6.49
C ALA A 46 6.71 -2.71 8.02
N TRP A 47 6.04 -3.66 8.65
CA TRP A 47 5.95 -3.84 10.10
C TRP A 47 6.32 -5.29 10.46
N PRO A 48 7.58 -5.71 10.24
CA PRO A 48 7.99 -7.11 10.44
C PRO A 48 7.73 -7.62 11.87
N SER A 49 7.77 -6.73 12.86
CA SER A 49 7.52 -7.05 14.27
C SER A 49 6.03 -7.02 14.67
N ARG A 50 5.10 -6.68 13.77
CA ARG A 50 3.66 -6.73 14.07
C ARG A 50 3.24 -8.20 14.19
N GLU A 51 2.59 -8.58 15.28
CA GLU A 51 2.15 -9.96 15.49
C GLU A 51 1.12 -10.38 14.43
N GLU A 52 0.04 -9.61 14.30
CA GLU A 52 -1.02 -9.86 13.32
C GLU A 52 -0.62 -9.40 11.90
N PRO A 53 -0.89 -10.20 10.85
CA PRO A 53 -0.67 -9.75 9.48
C PRO A 53 -1.61 -8.60 9.10
N VAL A 54 -1.13 -7.74 8.21
CA VAL A 54 -1.93 -6.62 7.68
C VAL A 54 -2.79 -7.03 6.49
N GLY A 55 -2.60 -8.24 5.98
CA GLY A 55 -3.37 -8.80 4.88
C GLY A 55 -2.70 -10.01 4.27
N ARG A 56 -3.24 -10.44 3.13
CA ARG A 56 -2.75 -11.61 2.42
C ARG A 56 -2.49 -11.31 0.96
N VAL A 57 -1.50 -11.98 0.40
CA VAL A 57 -1.14 -11.89 -1.02
C VAL A 57 -1.14 -13.28 -1.64
N LEU A 58 -1.93 -13.48 -2.68
CA LEU A 58 -1.87 -14.67 -3.53
C LEU A 58 -1.00 -14.36 -4.74
N ILE A 59 0.16 -15.01 -4.82
CA ILE A 59 1.07 -14.91 -5.97
C ILE A 59 0.57 -15.87 -7.05
N GLN A 60 0.53 -15.43 -8.32
CA GLN A 60 0.01 -16.24 -9.42
C GLN A 60 0.66 -17.63 -9.53
N ALA A 61 1.98 -17.72 -9.37
CA ALA A 61 2.69 -19.00 -9.38
C ALA A 61 2.25 -19.92 -8.24
N MET A 62 1.91 -19.37 -7.06
CA MET A 62 1.37 -20.14 -5.95
C MET A 62 -0.05 -20.64 -6.26
N ALA A 63 -0.90 -19.78 -6.81
CA ALA A 63 -2.25 -20.17 -7.23
C ALA A 63 -2.21 -21.30 -8.26
N LEU A 64 -1.34 -21.20 -9.27
CA LEU A 64 -1.14 -22.24 -10.29
C LEU A 64 -0.61 -23.55 -9.72
N ALA A 65 0.15 -23.48 -8.62
CA ALA A 65 0.65 -24.65 -7.88
C ALA A 65 -0.33 -25.17 -6.81
N GLY A 66 -1.58 -24.68 -6.78
CA GLY A 66 -2.58 -25.07 -5.77
C GLY A 66 -2.28 -24.58 -4.35
N ARG A 67 -1.38 -23.61 -4.18
CA ARG A 67 -1.00 -23.04 -2.89
C ARG A 67 -1.84 -21.80 -2.56
N GLY A 68 -2.12 -21.61 -1.27
CA GLY A 68 -2.90 -20.50 -0.75
C GLY A 68 -2.16 -19.15 -0.73
N ALA A 69 -2.90 -18.11 -0.34
CA ALA A 69 -2.32 -16.79 -0.10
C ALA A 69 -1.37 -16.80 1.10
N VAL A 70 -0.36 -15.92 1.09
CA VAL A 70 0.58 -15.74 2.19
C VAL A 70 0.21 -14.52 3.02
N ASP A 71 0.34 -14.65 4.33
CA ASP A 71 0.20 -13.54 5.27
C ASP A 71 1.36 -12.55 5.10
N VAL A 72 1.04 -11.27 5.05
CA VAL A 72 2.03 -10.20 4.87
C VAL A 72 1.91 -9.12 5.94
N ARG A 73 3.03 -8.44 6.18
CA ARG A 73 3.17 -7.35 7.16
C ARG A 73 3.66 -6.06 6.50
N ALA A 74 3.35 -5.87 5.23
CA ALA A 74 3.72 -4.68 4.47
C ALA A 74 2.56 -4.25 3.58
N ALA A 75 2.51 -2.96 3.28
CA ALA A 75 1.50 -2.37 2.43
C ALA A 75 2.10 -1.33 1.47
N ARG A 76 1.47 -1.20 0.31
CA ARG A 76 1.76 -0.17 -0.69
C ARG A 76 0.56 0.77 -0.79
N VAL A 77 0.85 2.06 -0.83
CA VAL A 77 -0.14 3.09 -1.12
C VAL A 77 0.28 3.84 -2.38
N VAL A 78 -0.66 3.98 -3.31
CA VAL A 78 -0.54 4.82 -4.49
C VAL A 78 -1.31 6.10 -4.22
N LEU A 79 -0.60 7.21 -4.20
CA LEU A 79 -1.17 8.55 -4.09
C LEU A 79 -1.34 9.16 -5.48
N ARG A 80 -2.38 9.97 -5.65
CA ARG A 80 -2.60 10.81 -6.83
C ARG A 80 -2.69 12.26 -6.39
N ARG A 81 -2.05 13.17 -7.10
CA ARG A 81 -2.19 14.61 -6.83
C ARG A 81 -3.63 15.04 -6.98
N GLU A 82 -4.07 15.88 -6.07
CA GLU A 82 -5.38 16.50 -6.10
C GLU A 82 -5.24 17.88 -5.43
N PRO A 83 -4.97 18.95 -6.21
CA PRO A 83 -4.75 20.29 -5.65
C PRO A 83 -5.90 20.81 -4.80
N GLU A 84 -7.13 20.35 -5.07
CA GLU A 84 -8.34 20.70 -4.32
C GLU A 84 -8.46 19.93 -2.99
N SER A 85 -7.69 18.87 -2.80
CA SER A 85 -7.64 18.13 -1.52
C SER A 85 -6.87 18.94 -0.48
N PRO A 86 -7.32 19.00 0.80
CA PRO A 86 -6.56 19.64 1.88
C PRO A 86 -5.14 19.10 2.07
N LEU A 87 -4.90 17.85 1.65
CA LEU A 87 -3.57 17.21 1.73
C LEU A 87 -2.73 17.40 0.46
N GLY A 88 -3.29 18.03 -0.58
CA GLY A 88 -2.69 18.12 -1.93
C GLY A 88 -2.67 16.79 -2.71
N PHE A 89 -3.21 15.72 -2.12
CA PHE A 89 -3.34 14.40 -2.73
C PHE A 89 -4.57 13.65 -2.22
N VAL A 90 -4.90 12.58 -2.94
CA VAL A 90 -5.85 11.54 -2.51
C VAL A 90 -5.19 10.17 -2.61
N VAL A 91 -5.67 9.21 -1.82
CA VAL A 91 -5.28 7.80 -1.97
C VAL A 91 -5.96 7.23 -3.22
N HIS A 92 -5.17 6.89 -4.23
CA HIS A 92 -5.66 6.26 -5.46
C HIS A 92 -5.86 4.75 -5.29
N GLY A 93 -5.03 4.12 -4.47
CA GLY A 93 -5.15 2.70 -4.16
C GLY A 93 -4.25 2.32 -2.99
N THR A 94 -4.66 1.30 -2.25
CA THR A 94 -3.93 0.75 -1.11
C THR A 94 -4.08 -0.77 -1.12
N PHE A 95 -3.00 -1.50 -0.90
CA PHE A 95 -3.03 -2.96 -0.89
C PHE A 95 -1.86 -3.56 -0.10
N PRO A 96 -2.06 -4.73 0.55
CA PRO A 96 -0.97 -5.49 1.14
C PRO A 96 0.04 -5.93 0.07
N ILE A 97 1.32 -6.01 0.44
CA ILE A 97 2.39 -6.47 -0.46
C ILE A 97 3.26 -7.54 0.20
N TYR A 98 3.79 -8.42 -0.65
CA TYR A 98 4.86 -9.33 -0.30
C TYR A 98 6.18 -8.68 -0.72
N LEU A 99 7.07 -8.46 0.26
CA LEU A 99 8.42 -7.90 0.06
C LEU A 99 9.43 -8.99 -0.29
#